data_AF-A0A3M6US15-F1
#
_entry.id   AF-A0A3M6US15-F1
#
_cell.length_a   1.000
_cell.length_b   1.000
_cell.length_c   1.000
_cell.angle_alpha   90.00
_cell.angle_beta   90.00
_cell.angle_gamma   90.00
#
_symmetry.space_group_name_H-M   'P 1'
#
loop_
_entity.id
_entity.type
_entity.pdbx_description
1 polymer ?
#
loop_
_entity_poly.entity_id
_entity_poly.type
_entity_poly.pdbx_seq_one_letter_code
_entity_poly.pdbx_strand_id
1 'polypeptide(L)'
;MFRISKVTEESRLIERTRPNYTPRTVPFAILVFLQLVGFPGLVLYCLQTFSCGKNTRSPHFNCENGSFVNHNTAMIVELSFTCSEVLSRAIFISFFLKLKGWKGMWKIFKQLCKVSRMWLLAFICILCEVRLGSILYWVPDLSSTAQAIIALYILDAFAITIVAGTLSFIKILELVEDNIDITSKSRLIILFKCVIASFWAQYFVFLIIVTFQLAFDVSEVDPTFVHEDFKRALNLLRKSAQFVFMKQISGRLWEALFADENQERQRSIRETELVETGMLYLY
;
A
#
# COMPACT_ATOMS: atom_id res chain seq x y z
N MET A 1 24.75 30.87 -50.67
CA MET A 1 23.49 31.14 -49.93
C MET A 1 22.85 29.80 -49.50
N PHE A 2 23.48 29.03 -48.60
CA PHE A 2 23.04 27.65 -48.26
C PHE A 2 23.27 27.29 -46.77
N ARG A 3 23.24 28.28 -45.86
CA ARG A 3 23.54 28.04 -44.43
C ARG A 3 22.32 28.01 -43.51
N ILE A 4 21.13 28.32 -44.03
CA ILE A 4 19.92 28.46 -43.21
C ILE A 4 19.11 27.16 -43.12
N SER A 5 19.15 26.26 -44.14
CA SER A 5 18.30 25.06 -44.10
C SER A 5 18.79 23.95 -43.15
N LYS A 6 20.10 23.84 -42.92
CA LYS A 6 20.67 22.84 -42.00
C LYS A 6 20.28 23.07 -40.53
N VAL A 7 20.24 24.32 -40.10
CA VAL A 7 19.85 24.66 -38.71
C VAL A 7 18.39 24.32 -38.45
N THR A 8 17.52 24.45 -39.47
CA THR A 8 16.09 24.14 -39.37
C THR A 8 15.81 22.63 -39.38
N GLU A 9 16.66 21.83 -40.02
CA GLU A 9 16.55 20.37 -40.00
C GLU A 9 17.08 19.76 -38.70
N GLU A 10 18.22 20.23 -38.18
CA GLU A 10 18.72 19.81 -36.87
C GLU A 10 17.75 20.16 -35.74
N SER A 11 17.14 21.35 -35.76
CA SER A 11 16.15 21.72 -34.73
C SER A 11 14.86 20.89 -34.83
N ARG A 12 14.40 20.53 -36.03
CA ARG A 12 13.28 19.59 -36.22
C ARG A 12 13.62 18.15 -35.83
N LEU A 13 14.89 17.72 -36.00
CA LEU A 13 15.35 16.40 -35.55
C LEU A 13 15.48 16.33 -34.03
N ILE A 14 15.94 17.40 -33.39
CA ILE A 14 16.01 17.52 -31.92
C ILE A 14 14.61 17.57 -31.30
N GLU A 15 13.64 18.19 -31.98
CA GLU A 15 12.24 18.22 -31.53
C GLU A 15 11.57 16.84 -31.69
N ARG A 16 11.95 16.05 -32.71
CA ARG A 16 11.52 14.64 -32.87
C ARG A 16 12.16 13.65 -31.91
N THR A 17 13.31 13.99 -31.32
CA THR A 17 14.03 13.13 -30.36
C THR A 17 13.78 13.51 -28.90
N ARG A 18 12.99 14.55 -28.62
CA ARG A 18 12.46 14.73 -27.26
C ARG A 18 11.45 13.60 -27.01
N PRO A 19 11.73 12.66 -26.09
CA PRO A 19 10.68 11.76 -25.63
C PRO A 19 9.51 12.64 -25.18
N ASN A 20 8.33 12.40 -25.77
CA ASN A 20 7.08 12.95 -25.30
C ASN A 20 6.81 12.33 -23.92
N TYR A 21 7.48 12.87 -22.89
CA TYR A 21 7.19 12.53 -21.51
C TYR A 21 5.82 13.12 -21.22
N THR A 22 4.81 12.26 -21.25
CA THR A 22 3.54 12.60 -20.62
C THR A 22 3.85 12.98 -19.17
N PRO A 23 3.23 14.01 -18.58
CA PRO A 23 3.54 14.50 -17.22
C PRO A 23 3.36 13.44 -16.10
N ARG A 24 2.98 12.21 -16.46
CA ARG A 24 2.74 11.08 -15.56
C ARG A 24 3.82 10.01 -15.56
N THR A 25 4.76 10.05 -16.50
CA THR A 25 5.93 9.17 -16.46
C THR A 25 6.80 9.47 -15.24
N VAL A 26 6.91 10.74 -14.85
CA VAL A 26 7.68 11.17 -13.67
C VAL A 26 7.10 10.62 -12.36
N PRO A 27 5.82 10.85 -12.00
CA PRO A 27 5.26 10.26 -10.78
C PRO A 27 5.25 8.72 -10.82
N PHE A 28 5.11 8.11 -12.00
CA PHE A 28 5.22 6.66 -12.13
C PHE A 28 6.64 6.15 -11.88
N ALA A 29 7.66 6.82 -12.42
CA ALA A 29 9.06 6.49 -12.16
C ALA A 29 9.41 6.67 -10.67
N ILE A 30 8.92 7.76 -10.05
CA ILE A 30 9.05 7.99 -8.60
C ILE A 30 8.38 6.86 -7.83
N LEU A 31 7.16 6.46 -8.19
CA LEU A 31 6.44 5.36 -7.55
C LEU A 31 7.23 4.05 -7.57
N VAL A 32 7.78 3.68 -8.73
CA VAL A 32 8.62 2.48 -8.88
C VAL A 32 9.91 2.59 -8.06
N PHE A 33 10.57 3.75 -8.11
CA PHE A 33 11.78 4.00 -7.34
C PHE A 33 11.55 3.91 -5.83
N LEU A 34 10.44 4.46 -5.34
CA LEU A 34 10.06 4.37 -3.92
C LEU A 34 9.87 2.91 -3.47
N GLN A 35 9.36 2.02 -4.34
CA GLN A 35 9.28 0.59 -4.00
C GLN A 35 10.67 -0.02 -3.83
N LEU A 36 11.61 0.28 -4.74
CA LEU A 36 12.97 -0.27 -4.69
C LEU A 36 13.74 0.18 -3.45
N VAL A 37 13.63 1.46 -3.09
CA VAL A 37 14.30 2.03 -1.90
C VAL A 37 13.59 1.62 -0.61
N GLY A 38 12.29 1.33 -0.66
CA GLY A 38 11.51 0.89 0.50
C GLY A 38 11.91 -0.50 1.03
N PHE A 39 12.36 -1.42 0.17
CA PHE A 39 12.71 -2.80 0.57
C PHE A 39 13.81 -2.88 1.64
N PRO A 40 14.97 -2.19 1.49
CA PRO A 40 15.98 -2.14 2.55
C PRO A 40 15.43 -1.60 3.88
N GLY A 41 14.59 -0.57 3.83
CA GLY A 41 13.94 0.00 5.03
C GLY A 41 13.05 -1.02 5.75
N LEU A 42 12.23 -1.76 4.99
CA LEU A 42 11.39 -2.83 5.52
C LEU A 42 12.21 -3.95 6.16
N VAL A 43 13.31 -4.38 5.54
CA VAL A 43 14.19 -5.43 6.09
C VAL A 43 14.79 -4.98 7.42
N LEU A 44 15.30 -3.75 7.49
CA LEU A 44 15.84 -3.18 8.73
C LEU A 44 14.75 -3.13 9.81
N TYR A 45 13.57 -2.61 9.48
CA TYR A 45 12.43 -2.57 10.41
C TYR A 45 12.06 -3.95 10.96
N CYS A 46 12.05 -4.99 10.10
CA CYS A 46 11.78 -6.37 10.52
C CYS A 46 12.81 -6.88 11.53
N LEU A 47 14.10 -6.70 11.22
CA LEU A 47 15.20 -7.15 12.08
C LEU A 47 15.15 -6.45 13.44
N GLN A 48 14.88 -5.14 13.45
CA GLN A 48 14.77 -4.38 14.70
C GLN A 48 13.58 -4.83 15.53
N THR A 49 12.41 -4.94 14.90
CA THR A 49 11.18 -5.33 15.60
C THR A 49 11.29 -6.74 16.19
N PHE A 50 11.92 -7.67 15.46
CA PHE A 50 12.18 -9.01 15.96
C PHE A 50 13.16 -9.00 17.13
N SER A 51 14.28 -8.27 17.01
CA SER A 51 15.29 -8.19 18.07
C SER A 51 14.72 -7.61 19.37
N CYS A 52 13.96 -6.52 19.26
CA CYS A 52 13.28 -5.90 20.40
C CYS A 52 12.19 -6.79 21.00
N GLY A 53 11.34 -7.40 20.16
CA GLY A 53 10.32 -8.33 20.63
C GLY A 53 10.92 -9.51 21.41
N LYS A 54 12.03 -10.06 20.92
CA LYS A 54 12.73 -11.18 21.57
C LYS A 54 13.44 -10.77 22.86
N ASN A 55 14.17 -9.66 22.85
CA ASN A 55 15.11 -9.30 23.93
C ASN A 55 14.44 -8.52 25.06
N THR A 56 13.52 -7.59 24.73
CA THR A 56 12.94 -6.65 25.69
C THR A 56 11.43 -6.77 25.82
N ARG A 57 10.77 -7.55 24.95
CA ARG A 57 9.29 -7.64 24.84
C ARG A 57 8.63 -6.26 24.71
N SER A 58 9.37 -5.29 24.16
CA SER A 58 8.90 -3.94 23.91
C SER A 58 8.77 -3.70 22.40
N PRO A 59 7.84 -2.83 21.97
CA PRO A 59 7.77 -2.43 20.59
C PRO A 59 9.03 -1.65 20.21
N HIS A 60 9.41 -1.68 18.92
CA HIS A 60 10.66 -1.09 18.44
C HIS A 60 10.83 0.39 18.85
N PHE A 61 9.76 1.18 18.76
CA PHE A 61 9.77 2.60 19.11
C PHE A 61 10.03 2.88 20.61
N ASN A 62 9.91 1.88 21.48
CA ASN A 62 10.23 1.95 22.93
C ASN A 62 11.41 1.03 23.31
N CYS A 63 12.22 0.60 22.34
CA CYS A 63 13.30 -0.35 22.54
C CYS A 63 14.66 0.32 22.35
N GLU A 64 15.21 0.86 23.45
CA GLU A 64 16.53 1.50 23.44
C GLU A 64 17.68 0.47 23.56
N ASN A 65 17.50 -0.56 24.40
CA ASN A 65 18.52 -1.55 24.74
C ASN A 65 18.11 -2.94 24.23
N GLY A 66 18.25 -3.19 22.93
CA GLY A 66 17.86 -4.48 22.33
C GLY A 66 17.81 -4.51 20.81
N SER A 67 18.08 -3.38 20.15
CA SER A 67 18.12 -3.20 18.71
C SER A 67 19.49 -3.61 18.12
N PHE A 68 19.49 -4.06 16.86
CA PHE A 68 20.71 -4.41 16.12
C PHE A 68 21.51 -3.17 15.68
N VAL A 69 20.83 -2.04 15.56
CA VAL A 69 21.40 -0.72 15.20
C VAL A 69 21.04 0.26 16.30
N ASN A 70 21.84 1.31 16.48
CA ASN A 70 21.53 2.39 17.42
C ASN A 70 20.07 2.87 17.23
N HIS A 71 19.32 2.94 18.35
CA HIS A 71 17.90 3.29 18.39
C HIS A 71 17.59 4.57 17.59
N ASN A 72 18.38 5.64 17.75
CA ASN A 72 18.14 6.91 17.06
C ASN A 72 18.28 6.77 15.54
N THR A 73 19.28 6.03 15.08
CA THR A 73 19.48 5.77 13.65
C THR A 73 18.35 4.90 13.10
N ALA A 74 17.93 3.88 13.84
CA ALA A 74 16.83 3.00 13.44
C ALA A 74 15.50 3.77 13.32
N MET A 75 15.21 4.68 14.26
CA MET A 75 14.02 5.53 14.23
C MET A 75 14.01 6.51 13.04
N ILE A 76 15.16 7.10 12.67
CA ILE A 76 15.25 7.97 11.47
C ILE A 76 15.03 7.18 10.19
N VAL A 77 15.57 5.96 10.11
CA VAL A 77 15.37 5.08 8.95
C VAL A 77 13.91 4.65 8.85
N GLU A 78 13.27 4.31 9.97
CA GLU A 78 11.84 3.97 10.03
C GLU A 78 10.96 5.16 9.62
N LEU A 79 11.27 6.37 10.09
CA LEU A 79 10.57 7.58 9.68
C LEU A 79 10.69 7.81 8.16
N SER A 80 11.90 7.72 7.62
CA SER A 80 12.16 7.88 6.17
C SER A 80 11.42 6.83 5.35
N PHE A 81 11.43 5.58 5.83
CA PHE A 81 10.70 4.48 5.23
C PHE A 81 9.19 4.75 5.24
N THR A 82 8.60 5.10 6.39
CA THR A 82 7.16 5.34 6.53
C THR A 82 6.71 6.54 5.68
N CYS A 83 7.51 7.60 5.60
CA CYS A 83 7.28 8.72 4.68
C CYS A 83 7.25 8.26 3.22
N SER A 84 8.20 7.38 2.82
CA SER A 84 8.26 6.85 1.46
C SER A 84 7.04 5.98 1.13
N GLU A 85 6.55 5.21 2.11
CA GLU A 85 5.34 4.42 1.99
C GLU A 85 4.14 5.34 1.75
N VAL A 86 3.84 6.25 2.67
CA VAL A 86 2.71 7.19 2.55
C VAL A 86 2.73 7.93 1.21
N LEU A 87 3.91 8.44 0.80
CA LEU A 87 4.07 9.11 -0.50
C LEU A 87 3.77 8.17 -1.67
N SER A 88 4.23 6.92 -1.61
CA SER A 88 3.97 5.94 -2.67
C SER A 88 2.47 5.62 -2.82
N ARG A 89 1.72 5.48 -1.72
CA ARG A 89 0.26 5.26 -1.78
C ARG A 89 -0.46 6.51 -2.26
N ALA A 90 -0.02 7.71 -1.83
CA ALA A 90 -0.59 8.98 -2.30
C ALA A 90 -0.40 9.16 -3.82
N ILE A 91 0.79 8.86 -4.34
CA ILE A 91 1.06 8.86 -5.78
C ILE A 91 0.17 7.84 -6.48
N PHE A 92 0.03 6.64 -5.93
CA PHE A 92 -0.84 5.61 -6.50
C PHE A 92 -2.31 6.05 -6.57
N ILE A 93 -2.84 6.63 -5.49
CA ILE A 93 -4.20 7.19 -5.44
C ILE A 93 -4.38 8.29 -6.49
N SER A 94 -3.36 9.10 -6.77
CA SER A 94 -3.44 10.13 -7.80
C SER A 94 -3.69 9.58 -9.21
N PHE A 95 -3.28 8.33 -9.49
CA PHE A 95 -3.59 7.66 -10.75
C PHE A 95 -5.07 7.28 -10.85
N PHE A 96 -5.70 6.91 -9.72
CA PHE A 96 -7.14 6.65 -9.70
C PHE A 96 -7.95 7.91 -9.98
N LEU A 97 -7.65 9.02 -9.31
CA LEU A 97 -8.43 10.26 -9.37
C LEU A 97 -8.59 10.85 -10.78
N LYS A 98 -7.80 10.40 -11.76
CA LYS A 98 -7.80 10.92 -13.13
C LYS A 98 -8.15 9.88 -14.20
N LEU A 99 -8.81 8.78 -13.84
CA LEU A 99 -9.42 7.85 -14.80
C LEU A 99 -10.47 8.58 -15.67
N LYS A 100 -10.52 8.27 -16.97
CA LYS A 100 -11.49 8.89 -17.88
C LYS A 100 -12.87 8.31 -17.57
N GLY A 101 -13.77 9.15 -17.05
CA GLY A 101 -15.07 8.71 -16.54
C GLY A 101 -15.13 8.55 -15.02
N TRP A 102 -14.10 9.00 -14.28
CA TRP A 102 -14.12 9.12 -12.83
C TRP A 102 -15.31 9.98 -12.37
N LYS A 103 -16.37 9.35 -11.86
CA LYS A 103 -17.58 10.02 -11.35
C LYS A 103 -17.40 10.58 -9.93
N GLY A 104 -16.15 10.79 -9.49
CA GLY A 104 -15.79 11.26 -8.15
C GLY A 104 -15.66 10.16 -7.11
N MET A 105 -14.91 10.44 -6.03
CA MET A 105 -14.80 9.55 -4.85
C MET A 105 -16.17 9.17 -4.27
N TRP A 106 -17.19 10.01 -4.45
CA TRP A 106 -18.54 9.77 -3.99
C TRP A 106 -19.19 8.50 -4.56
N LYS A 107 -18.93 8.16 -5.83
CA LYS A 107 -19.52 6.94 -6.43
C LYS A 107 -18.85 5.68 -5.90
N ILE A 108 -17.52 5.72 -5.71
CA ILE A 108 -16.76 4.65 -5.07
C ILE A 108 -17.24 4.53 -3.62
N PHE A 109 -17.37 5.63 -2.88
CA PHE A 109 -17.93 5.64 -1.53
C PHE A 109 -19.33 5.02 -1.47
N LYS A 110 -20.22 5.38 -2.41
CA LYS A 110 -21.57 4.79 -2.49
C LYS A 110 -21.56 3.31 -2.86
N GLN A 111 -20.61 2.85 -3.68
CA GLN A 111 -20.41 1.43 -3.98
C GLN A 111 -19.78 0.67 -2.79
N LEU A 112 -18.83 1.28 -2.10
CA LEU A 112 -18.22 0.78 -0.86
C LEU A 112 -19.29 0.57 0.21
N CYS A 113 -20.19 1.55 0.42
CA CYS A 113 -21.31 1.45 1.35
C CYS A 113 -22.34 0.36 0.99
N LYS A 114 -22.35 -0.16 -0.25
CA LYS A 114 -23.28 -1.24 -0.64
C LYS A 114 -22.72 -2.64 -0.39
N VAL A 115 -21.41 -2.78 -0.24
CA VAL A 115 -20.75 -4.08 -0.11
C VAL A 115 -20.47 -4.36 1.37
N SER A 116 -21.16 -5.31 1.97
CA SER A 116 -21.01 -5.68 3.40
C SER A 116 -19.56 -5.96 3.80
N ARG A 117 -18.77 -6.58 2.91
CA ARG A 117 -17.33 -6.84 3.13
C ARG A 117 -16.49 -5.56 3.27
N MET A 118 -16.94 -4.43 2.74
CA MET A 118 -16.22 -3.14 2.85
C MET A 118 -16.53 -2.41 4.16
N TRP A 119 -17.72 -2.61 4.73
CA TRP A 119 -18.04 -2.13 6.09
C TRP A 119 -17.15 -2.78 7.14
N LEU A 120 -16.93 -4.08 6.98
CA LEU A 120 -16.05 -4.82 7.88
C LEU A 120 -14.60 -4.32 7.76
N LEU A 121 -14.12 -4.04 6.55
CA LEU A 121 -12.81 -3.42 6.33
C LEU A 121 -12.71 -2.02 6.96
N ALA A 122 -13.73 -1.18 6.79
CA ALA A 122 -13.78 0.15 7.37
C ALA A 122 -13.80 0.10 8.91
N PHE A 123 -14.57 -0.81 9.50
CA PHE A 123 -14.60 -1.03 10.94
C PHE A 123 -13.23 -1.47 11.47
N ILE A 124 -12.57 -2.39 10.79
CA ILE A 124 -11.23 -2.84 11.18
C ILE A 124 -10.20 -1.70 11.03
N CYS A 125 -10.30 -0.89 9.97
CA CYS A 125 -9.48 0.31 9.82
C CYS A 125 -9.66 1.24 11.02
N ILE A 126 -10.91 1.55 11.41
CA ILE A 126 -11.21 2.36 12.60
C ILE A 126 -10.58 1.76 13.87
N LEU A 127 -10.63 0.43 14.04
CA LEU A 127 -9.99 -0.21 15.20
C LEU A 127 -8.46 -0.07 15.18
N CYS A 128 -7.83 -0.14 14.02
CA CYS A 128 -6.40 0.15 13.87
C CYS A 128 -6.07 1.60 14.22
N GLU A 129 -6.88 2.55 13.76
CA GLU A 129 -6.71 3.97 14.07
C GLU A 129 -6.86 4.26 15.56
N VAL A 130 -7.91 3.71 16.18
CA VAL A 130 -8.14 3.86 17.63
C VAL A 130 -6.97 3.30 18.42
N ARG A 131 -6.35 2.19 17.98
CA ARG A 131 -5.14 1.68 18.60
C ARG A 131 -3.98 2.67 18.46
N LEU A 132 -3.62 3.07 17.24
CA LEU A 132 -2.48 3.96 17.00
C LEU A 132 -2.67 5.31 17.71
N GLY A 133 -3.88 5.88 17.64
CA GLY A 133 -4.26 7.08 18.39
C GLY A 133 -4.20 6.88 19.91
N SER A 134 -4.53 5.69 20.41
CA SER A 134 -4.36 5.40 21.84
C SER A 134 -2.89 5.35 22.25
N ILE A 135 -1.97 4.92 21.38
CA ILE A 135 -0.53 4.96 21.70
C ILE A 135 -0.09 6.43 21.83
N LEU A 136 -0.50 7.29 20.90
CA LEU A 136 -0.19 8.72 20.93
C LEU A 136 -0.73 9.44 22.17
N TYR A 137 -1.90 9.05 22.66
CA TYR A 137 -2.51 9.70 23.82
C TYR A 137 -2.04 9.14 25.16
N TRP A 138 -1.78 7.82 25.24
CA TRP A 138 -1.62 7.12 26.52
C TRP A 138 -0.17 6.80 26.89
N VAL A 139 0.79 6.84 25.96
CA VAL A 139 2.18 6.51 26.27
C VAL A 139 2.94 7.80 26.65
N PRO A 140 3.35 7.95 27.93
CA PRO A 140 4.10 9.13 28.36
C PRO A 140 5.50 9.16 27.73
N ASP A 141 6.05 10.37 27.59
CA ASP A 141 7.42 10.63 27.12
C ASP A 141 7.78 10.06 25.74
N LEU A 142 6.78 9.87 24.87
CA LEU A 142 7.02 9.45 23.50
C LEU A 142 7.84 10.49 22.74
N SER A 143 8.98 10.09 22.16
CA SER A 143 9.82 10.99 21.36
C SER A 143 9.05 11.58 20.18
N SER A 144 9.36 12.83 19.78
CA SER A 144 8.70 13.48 18.64
C SER A 144 8.81 12.67 17.35
N THR A 145 9.91 11.94 17.17
CA THR A 145 10.12 11.02 16.04
C THR A 145 9.15 9.85 16.09
N ALA A 146 8.96 9.22 17.25
CA ALA A 146 8.00 8.13 17.43
C ALA A 146 6.56 8.60 17.18
N GLN A 147 6.20 9.80 17.67
CA GLN A 147 4.89 10.39 17.41
C GLN A 147 4.64 10.60 15.92
N ALA A 148 5.64 11.13 15.19
CA ALA A 148 5.56 11.34 13.74
C ALA A 148 5.42 10.00 12.98
N ILE A 149 6.16 8.97 13.36
CA ILE A 149 6.06 7.63 12.76
C ILE A 149 4.64 7.07 12.95
N ILE A 150 4.09 7.14 14.15
CA ILE A 150 2.73 6.63 14.43
C ILE A 150 1.68 7.41 13.62
N ALA A 151 1.80 8.73 13.53
CA ALA A 151 0.91 9.55 12.71
C ALA A 151 1.01 9.19 11.21
N LEU A 152 2.19 8.85 10.72
CA LEU A 152 2.36 8.39 9.34
C LEU A 152 1.79 6.99 9.12
N TYR A 153 1.86 6.07 10.10
CA TYR A 153 1.20 4.77 10.00
C TYR A 153 -0.34 4.88 9.97
N ILE A 154 -0.91 5.84 10.71
CA ILE A 154 -2.33 6.22 10.60
C ILE A 154 -2.66 6.64 9.15
N LEU A 155 -1.86 7.56 8.59
CA LEU A 155 -2.06 8.01 7.22
C LEU A 155 -1.88 6.87 6.18
N ASP A 156 -0.91 5.97 6.38
CA ASP A 156 -0.70 4.82 5.51
C ASP A 156 -1.88 3.85 5.58
N ALA A 157 -2.41 3.57 6.77
CA ALA A 157 -3.57 2.70 6.95
C ALA A 157 -4.81 3.24 6.20
N PHE A 158 -5.05 4.56 6.24
CA PHE A 158 -6.07 5.18 5.41
C PHE A 158 -5.77 5.07 3.91
N ALA A 159 -4.55 5.41 3.51
CA ALA A 159 -4.16 5.44 2.10
C ALA A 159 -4.25 4.04 1.47
N ILE A 160 -3.73 3.00 2.12
CA ILE A 160 -3.81 1.64 1.62
C ILE A 160 -5.24 1.12 1.56
N THR A 161 -6.09 1.51 2.50
CA THR A 161 -7.50 1.10 2.52
C THR A 161 -8.24 1.67 1.31
N ILE A 162 -7.94 2.93 0.96
CA ILE A 162 -8.43 3.54 -0.28
C ILE A 162 -7.90 2.79 -1.50
N VAL A 163 -6.60 2.45 -1.53
CA VAL A 163 -5.99 1.72 -2.64
C VAL A 163 -6.64 0.34 -2.83
N ALA A 164 -6.64 -0.50 -1.80
CA ALA A 164 -7.22 -1.84 -1.84
C ALA A 164 -8.73 -1.81 -2.11
N GLY A 165 -9.43 -0.82 -1.54
CA GLY A 165 -10.85 -0.60 -1.76
C GLY A 165 -11.16 -0.22 -3.21
N THR A 166 -10.35 0.66 -3.81
CA THR A 166 -10.52 1.11 -5.20
C THR A 166 -10.16 0.02 -6.20
N LEU A 167 -9.08 -0.73 -5.96
CA LEU A 167 -8.68 -1.88 -6.79
C LEU A 167 -9.73 -3.00 -6.80
N SER A 168 -10.65 -3.03 -5.83
CA SER A 168 -11.79 -3.97 -5.85
C SER A 168 -12.83 -3.64 -6.93
N PHE A 169 -12.77 -2.44 -7.53
CA PHE A 169 -13.73 -1.97 -8.54
C PHE A 169 -13.08 -1.56 -9.86
N ILE A 170 -11.78 -1.29 -9.88
CA ILE A 170 -11.05 -0.74 -11.03
C ILE A 170 -9.91 -1.67 -11.42
N LYS A 171 -9.82 -1.98 -12.71
CA LYS A 171 -8.79 -2.86 -13.27
C LYS A 171 -7.48 -2.13 -13.49
N ILE A 172 -6.39 -2.90 -13.45
CA ILE A 172 -5.04 -2.38 -13.75
C ILE A 172 -4.96 -1.95 -15.21
N LEU A 173 -5.58 -2.70 -16.12
CA LEU A 173 -5.65 -2.35 -17.53
C LEU A 173 -6.29 -0.96 -17.75
N GLU A 174 -7.46 -0.71 -17.14
CA GLU A 174 -8.14 0.60 -17.19
C GLU A 174 -7.27 1.73 -16.63
N LEU A 175 -6.52 1.43 -15.56
CA LEU A 175 -5.57 2.38 -14.97
C LEU A 175 -4.44 2.76 -15.92
N VAL A 176 -3.93 1.83 -16.73
CA VAL A 176 -2.86 2.09 -17.69
C VAL A 176 -3.39 2.87 -18.90
N GLU A 177 -4.53 2.46 -19.45
CA GLU A 177 -5.09 3.05 -20.67
C GLU A 177 -5.49 4.52 -20.50
N ASP A 178 -6.01 4.89 -19.33
CA ASP A 178 -6.47 6.26 -19.09
C ASP A 178 -5.36 7.22 -18.65
N ASN A 179 -4.26 6.70 -18.12
CA ASN A 179 -3.23 7.53 -17.49
C ASN A 179 -1.92 7.63 -18.27
N ILE A 180 -1.63 6.70 -19.20
CA ILE A 180 -0.34 6.65 -19.90
C ILE A 180 -0.53 6.33 -21.40
N ASP A 181 -0.27 7.32 -22.25
CA ASP A 181 -0.41 7.25 -23.71
C ASP A 181 0.89 6.75 -24.38
N ILE A 182 1.42 5.61 -23.93
CA ILE A 182 2.71 5.07 -24.41
C ILE A 182 2.48 3.80 -25.23
N THR A 183 3.25 3.68 -26.32
CA THR A 183 3.35 2.54 -27.26
C THR A 183 3.69 1.17 -26.65
N SER A 184 3.78 1.05 -25.31
CA SER A 184 4.09 -0.21 -24.63
C SER A 184 3.21 -0.47 -23.40
N LYS A 185 1.89 -0.54 -23.63
CA LYS A 185 0.87 -0.87 -22.63
C LYS A 185 1.23 -2.09 -21.79
N SER A 186 1.68 -3.19 -22.40
CA SER A 186 1.99 -4.44 -21.69
C SER A 186 3.09 -4.30 -20.64
N ARG A 187 4.15 -3.52 -20.91
CA ARG A 187 5.24 -3.29 -19.95
C ARG A 187 4.77 -2.45 -18.75
N LEU A 188 3.87 -1.50 -18.97
CA LEU A 188 3.32 -0.65 -17.91
C LEU A 188 2.35 -1.41 -17.01
N ILE A 189 1.53 -2.30 -17.58
CA ILE A 189 0.67 -3.21 -16.80
C ILE A 189 1.53 -4.06 -15.88
N ILE A 190 2.62 -4.64 -16.40
CA ILE A 190 3.57 -5.43 -15.59
C ILE A 190 4.14 -4.56 -14.46
N LEU A 191 4.58 -3.35 -14.74
CA LEU A 191 5.13 -2.46 -13.70
C LEU A 191 4.09 -2.06 -12.63
N PHE A 192 2.84 -1.80 -13.01
CA PHE A 192 1.76 -1.58 -12.03
C PHE A 192 1.48 -2.83 -11.20
N LYS A 193 1.46 -4.02 -11.82
CA LYS A 193 1.38 -5.30 -11.10
C LYS A 193 2.55 -5.46 -10.14
N CYS A 194 3.78 -5.11 -10.54
CA CYS A 194 4.95 -5.14 -9.64
C CYS A 194 4.80 -4.18 -8.45
N VAL A 195 4.25 -2.98 -8.65
CA VAL A 195 3.97 -2.05 -7.54
C VAL A 195 2.93 -2.63 -6.59
N ILE A 196 1.82 -3.20 -7.09
CA ILE A 196 0.80 -3.83 -6.25
C ILE A 196 1.38 -5.06 -5.53
N ALA A 197 2.24 -5.84 -6.19
CA ALA A 197 2.94 -6.96 -5.57
C ALA A 197 3.89 -6.50 -4.46
N SER A 198 4.54 -5.34 -4.63
CA SER A 198 5.34 -4.70 -3.58
C SER A 198 4.49 -4.29 -2.38
N PHE A 199 3.35 -3.62 -2.61
CA PHE A 199 2.39 -3.31 -1.53
C PHE A 199 1.89 -4.56 -0.82
N TRP A 200 1.56 -5.60 -1.59
CA TRP A 200 1.16 -6.89 -1.03
C TRP A 200 2.25 -7.48 -0.14
N ALA A 201 3.49 -7.49 -0.62
CA ALA A 201 4.64 -8.03 0.12
C ALA A 201 4.89 -7.25 1.41
N GLN A 202 4.81 -5.92 1.39
CA GLN A 202 4.93 -5.06 2.57
C GLN A 202 3.88 -5.42 3.64
N TYR A 203 2.61 -5.50 3.25
CA TYR A 203 1.53 -5.83 4.18
C TYR A 203 1.55 -7.28 4.66
N PHE A 204 2.02 -8.21 3.82
CA PHE A 204 2.26 -9.59 4.22
C PHE A 204 3.39 -9.69 5.25
N VAL A 205 4.47 -8.93 5.07
CA VAL A 205 5.56 -8.83 6.04
C VAL A 205 5.07 -8.20 7.35
N PHE A 206 4.27 -7.12 7.31
CA PHE A 206 3.66 -6.56 8.52
C PHE A 206 2.77 -7.56 9.25
N LEU A 207 2.01 -8.39 8.54
CA LEU A 207 1.24 -9.48 9.14
C LEU A 207 2.15 -10.47 9.90
N ILE A 208 3.30 -10.83 9.31
CA ILE A 208 4.30 -11.69 9.97
C ILE A 208 4.85 -11.00 11.24
N ILE A 209 5.18 -9.71 11.17
CA ILE A 209 5.69 -8.94 12.32
C ILE A 209 4.66 -8.93 13.46
N VAL A 210 3.39 -8.64 13.16
CA VAL A 210 2.31 -8.64 14.18
C VAL A 210 2.15 -10.03 14.80
N THR A 211 2.32 -11.09 14.00
CA THR A 211 2.31 -12.47 14.50
C THR A 211 3.46 -12.73 15.47
N PHE A 212 4.68 -12.25 15.17
CA PHE A 212 5.80 -12.34 16.11
C PHE A 212 5.58 -11.51 17.37
N GLN A 213 5.02 -10.30 17.25
CA GLN A 213 4.69 -9.46 18.40
C GLN A 213 3.62 -10.09 19.30
N LEU A 214 2.68 -10.84 18.73
CA LEU A 214 1.73 -11.68 19.47
C LEU A 214 2.44 -12.84 20.18
N ALA A 215 3.32 -13.55 19.48
CA ALA A 215 4.04 -14.69 20.02
C ALA A 215 5.00 -14.32 21.17
N PHE A 216 5.64 -13.15 21.09
CA PHE A 216 6.55 -12.64 22.12
C PHE A 216 5.88 -11.84 23.25
N ASP A 217 4.55 -11.72 23.22
CA ASP A 217 3.75 -10.97 24.21
C ASP A 217 4.22 -9.52 24.41
N VAL A 218 4.51 -8.84 23.29
CA VAL A 218 5.02 -7.45 23.32
C VAL A 218 3.97 -6.48 23.90
N SER A 219 4.28 -5.75 24.96
CA SER A 219 3.32 -4.81 25.57
C SER A 219 3.55 -3.37 25.11
N GLU A 220 2.52 -2.72 24.57
CA GLU A 220 2.54 -1.33 24.11
C GLU A 220 1.99 -0.33 25.15
N VAL A 221 1.44 -0.82 26.27
CA VAL A 221 0.75 0.00 27.28
C VAL A 221 1.55 0.04 28.58
N ASP A 222 1.64 1.23 29.15
CA ASP A 222 2.28 1.53 30.43
C ASP A 222 1.65 0.71 31.58
N PRO A 223 2.40 0.34 32.64
CA PRO A 223 1.93 -0.58 33.68
C PRO A 223 0.96 0.04 34.70
N THR A 224 0.71 1.34 34.65
CA THR A 224 0.13 2.08 35.78
C THR A 224 -1.39 2.25 35.76
N PHE A 225 -2.10 1.93 34.68
CA PHE A 225 -3.46 2.45 34.48
C PHE A 225 -4.64 1.46 34.65
N VAL A 226 -4.43 0.14 34.56
CA VAL A 226 -5.55 -0.84 34.69
C VAL A 226 -5.10 -2.20 35.21
N HIS A 227 -6.02 -2.97 35.82
CA HIS A 227 -5.84 -4.39 36.19
C HIS A 227 -5.21 -5.22 35.04
N GLU A 228 -4.26 -6.10 35.38
CA GLU A 228 -3.42 -6.84 34.41
C GLU A 228 -4.22 -7.66 33.39
N ASP A 229 -5.33 -8.29 33.81
CA ASP A 229 -6.18 -9.09 32.92
C ASP A 229 -6.90 -8.25 31.86
N PHE A 230 -7.38 -7.06 32.25
CA PHE A 230 -8.00 -6.13 31.32
C PHE A 230 -6.98 -5.56 30.33
N LYS A 231 -5.76 -5.29 30.79
CA LYS A 231 -4.62 -4.89 29.93
C LYS A 231 -4.29 -5.97 28.90
N ARG A 232 -4.23 -7.23 29.34
CA ARG A 232 -3.96 -8.37 28.45
C ARG A 232 -5.05 -8.55 27.40
N ALA A 233 -6.32 -8.48 27.80
CA ALA A 233 -7.46 -8.56 26.89
C ALA A 233 -7.46 -7.43 25.86
N LEU A 234 -7.19 -6.19 26.29
CA LEU A 234 -7.11 -5.01 25.43
C LEU A 234 -5.95 -5.12 24.41
N ASN A 235 -4.77 -5.55 24.85
CA ASN A 235 -3.62 -5.79 23.99
C ASN A 235 -3.90 -6.89 22.96
N LEU A 236 -4.53 -7.99 23.39
CA LEU A 236 -4.92 -9.09 22.49
C LEU A 236 -5.92 -8.61 21.43
N LEU A 237 -6.95 -7.87 21.84
CA LEU A 237 -7.97 -7.33 20.94
C LEU A 237 -7.35 -6.37 19.91
N ARG A 238 -6.49 -5.45 20.37
CA ARG A 238 -5.79 -4.47 19.52
C ARG A 238 -4.89 -5.14 18.48
N LYS A 239 -4.06 -6.09 18.90
CA LYS A 239 -3.19 -6.85 17.99
C LYS A 239 -3.97 -7.76 17.05
N SER A 240 -5.07 -8.36 17.52
CA SER A 240 -5.96 -9.16 16.68
C SER A 240 -6.63 -8.30 15.60
N ALA A 241 -7.09 -7.10 15.94
CA ALA A 241 -7.64 -6.16 14.96
C ALA A 241 -6.59 -5.80 13.90
N GLN A 242 -5.35 -5.50 14.31
CA GLN A 242 -4.25 -5.24 13.37
C GLN A 242 -3.93 -6.45 12.49
N PHE A 243 -3.90 -7.65 13.07
CA PHE A 243 -3.69 -8.88 12.30
C PHE A 243 -4.77 -9.07 11.23
N VAL A 244 -6.04 -8.89 11.60
CA VAL A 244 -7.17 -9.00 10.67
C VAL A 244 -7.10 -7.91 9.61
N PHE A 245 -6.70 -6.68 9.96
CA PHE A 245 -6.49 -5.59 9.00
C PHE A 245 -5.45 -5.96 7.94
N MET A 246 -4.25 -6.34 8.38
CA MET A 246 -3.16 -6.71 7.48
C MET A 246 -3.54 -7.89 6.59
N LYS A 247 -4.24 -8.88 7.16
CA LYS A 247 -4.76 -10.05 6.42
C LYS A 247 -5.72 -9.62 5.32
N GLN A 248 -6.67 -8.72 5.62
CA GLN A 248 -7.67 -8.29 4.64
C GLN A 248 -7.06 -7.44 3.55
N ILE A 249 -6.19 -6.49 3.89
CA ILE A 249 -5.49 -5.67 2.91
C ILE A 249 -4.62 -6.54 2.00
N SER A 250 -3.82 -7.44 2.58
CA SER A 250 -3.02 -8.39 1.81
C SER A 250 -3.89 -9.26 0.90
N GLY A 251 -4.99 -9.81 1.40
CA GLY A 251 -5.92 -10.60 0.59
C GLY A 251 -6.50 -9.81 -0.60
N ARG A 252 -6.91 -8.55 -0.38
CA ARG A 252 -7.45 -7.69 -1.45
C ARG A 252 -6.41 -7.29 -2.48
N LEU A 253 -5.19 -6.98 -2.06
CA LEU A 253 -4.08 -6.68 -2.97
C LEU A 253 -3.71 -7.92 -3.81
N TRP A 254 -3.76 -9.10 -3.21
CA TRP A 254 -3.56 -10.37 -3.91
C TRP A 254 -4.66 -10.61 -4.95
N GLU A 255 -5.93 -10.46 -4.58
CA GLU A 255 -7.05 -10.57 -5.51
C GLU A 255 -6.92 -9.57 -6.68
N ALA A 256 -6.49 -8.34 -6.40
CA ALA A 256 -6.31 -7.30 -7.42
C ALA A 256 -5.20 -7.64 -8.44
N LEU A 257 -4.12 -8.33 -8.03
CA LEU A 257 -3.04 -8.75 -8.94
C LEU A 257 -3.52 -9.68 -10.07
N PHE A 258 -4.51 -10.52 -9.76
CA PHE A 258 -5.03 -11.56 -10.66
C PHE A 258 -6.46 -11.26 -11.18
N ALA A 259 -6.99 -10.06 -10.93
CA ALA A 259 -8.35 -9.70 -11.30
C ALA A 259 -8.61 -9.77 -12.82
N ASP A 260 -7.61 -9.41 -13.63
CA ASP A 260 -7.71 -9.45 -15.09
C ASP A 260 -7.77 -10.89 -15.63
N GLU A 261 -6.93 -11.79 -15.08
CA GLU A 261 -6.84 -13.20 -15.49
C GLU A 261 -8.07 -14.01 -15.08
N ASN A 262 -8.63 -13.72 -13.90
CA ASN A 262 -9.83 -14.41 -13.40
C ASN A 262 -11.08 -14.10 -14.24
N GLN A 263 -11.18 -12.90 -14.82
CA GLN A 263 -12.29 -12.55 -15.71
C GLN A 263 -12.09 -13.02 -17.15
N GLU A 264 -10.87 -13.04 -17.67
CA GLU A 264 -10.58 -13.69 -18.97
C GLU A 264 -10.90 -15.18 -18.89
N ARG A 265 -10.55 -15.84 -17.78
CA ARG A 265 -10.92 -17.23 -17.52
C ARG A 265 -12.42 -17.43 -17.37
N GLN A 266 -13.13 -16.52 -16.71
CA GLN A 266 -14.60 -16.59 -16.64
C GLN A 266 -15.29 -16.28 -17.97
N ARG A 267 -14.72 -15.41 -18.82
CA ARG A 267 -15.21 -15.17 -20.19
C ARG A 267 -14.97 -16.39 -21.06
N SER A 268 -13.77 -16.96 -21.03
CA SER A 268 -13.47 -18.15 -21.83
C SER A 268 -14.33 -19.34 -21.40
N ILE A 269 -14.54 -19.57 -20.09
CA ILE A 269 -15.48 -20.60 -19.61
C ILE A 269 -16.90 -20.33 -20.13
N ARG A 270 -17.38 -19.08 -20.05
CA ARG A 270 -18.74 -18.73 -20.50
C ARG A 270 -18.90 -18.82 -22.02
N GLU A 271 -17.87 -18.48 -22.79
CA GLU A 271 -17.82 -18.68 -24.24
C GLU A 271 -17.77 -20.18 -24.58
N THR A 272 -17.03 -20.98 -23.81
CA THR A 272 -16.99 -22.44 -23.97
C THR A 272 -18.36 -23.06 -23.67
N GLU A 273 -19.02 -22.63 -22.59
CA GLU A 273 -20.40 -23.04 -22.25
C GLU A 273 -21.42 -22.58 -23.30
N LEU A 274 -21.26 -21.39 -23.89
CA LEU A 274 -22.13 -20.88 -24.97
C LEU A 274 -21.92 -21.62 -26.30
N VAL A 275 -20.68 -22.07 -26.57
CA VAL A 275 -20.36 -22.95 -27.71
C VAL A 275 -20.92 -24.36 -27.48
N GLU A 276 -20.75 -24.93 -26.29
CA GLU A 276 -21.28 -26.25 -25.92
C GLU A 276 -22.82 -26.29 -25.90
N THR A 277 -23.48 -25.19 -25.54
CA THR A 277 -24.94 -25.06 -25.57
C THR A 277 -25.49 -24.63 -26.94
N GLY A 278 -24.63 -24.45 -27.95
CA GLY A 278 -25.03 -24.10 -29.32
C GLY A 278 -25.61 -22.69 -29.51
N MET A 279 -25.59 -21.84 -28.48
CA MET A 279 -26.18 -20.50 -28.52
C MET A 279 -25.28 -19.44 -29.16
N LEU A 280 -24.00 -19.75 -29.39
CA LEU A 280 -23.04 -18.79 -29.96
C LEU A 280 -23.17 -18.61 -31.49
N TYR A 281 -23.93 -19.47 -32.18
CA TYR A 281 -24.16 -19.41 -33.64
C TYR A 281 -25.43 -18.65 -34.07
N LEU A 282 -26.14 -18.03 -33.11
CA LEU A 282 -27.41 -17.33 -33.36
C LEU A 282 -27.26 -15.79 -33.44
N TYR A 283 -26.03 -15.28 -33.47
CA TYR A 283 -25.71 -13.86 -33.67
C TYR A 283 -24.76 -13.65 -34.85
#